data_AF-A0A925U500-F1
#
_entry.id   AF-A0A925U500-F1
#
_cell.length_a   1.000
_cell.length_b   1.000
_cell.length_c   1.000
_cell.angle_alpha   90.00
_cell.angle_beta   90.00
_cell.angle_gamma   90.00
#
_symmetry.space_group_name_H-M   'P 1'
#
loop_
_entity.id
_entity.type
_entity.pdbx_description
1 polymer ?
#
loop_
_entity_poly.entity_id
_entity_poly.type
_entity_poly.pdbx_seq_one_letter_code
_entity_poly.pdbx_strand_id
1 'polypeptide(L)'
;MLQPVAWQEYFTALHERGASGVFTRTMTWELWPALIVVALHQVWSGPGVLLTIYGWLLLIKCTVSLLAPQVGLRSMAMAQQGPKRFVGGGGLLICIGLASAAALMR
;
A
#
# COMPACT_ATOMS: atom_id res chain seq x y z
N MET A 1 0.51 8.35 8.31
CA MET A 1 0.43 8.15 9.78
C MET A 1 0.57 9.43 10.59
N LEU A 2 1.71 10.11 10.49
CA LEU A 2 2.06 11.27 11.34
C LEU A 2 1.29 12.55 10.98
N GLN A 3 0.73 12.62 9.77
CA GLN A 3 -0.15 13.70 9.31
C GLN A 3 -1.44 13.11 8.72
N PRO A 4 -2.34 12.56 9.55
CA PRO A 4 -3.50 11.81 9.06
C PRO A 4 -4.50 12.68 8.25
N VAL A 5 -4.54 13.99 8.52
CA VAL A 5 -5.34 14.97 7.75
C VAL A 5 -4.80 15.14 6.33
N ALA A 6 -3.49 15.36 6.16
CA ALA A 6 -2.88 15.48 4.84
C ALA A 6 -3.09 14.22 3.98
N TRP A 7 -3.04 13.03 4.59
CA TRP A 7 -3.35 11.78 3.89
C TRP A 7 -4.82 11.72 3.46
N GLN A 8 -5.74 12.12 4.34
CA GLN A 8 -7.15 12.21 3.99
C GLN A 8 -7.39 13.13 2.79
N GLU A 9 -6.83 14.34 2.81
CA GLU A 9 -6.97 15.31 1.71
C GLU A 9 -6.40 14.76 0.41
N TYR A 10 -5.19 14.19 0.45
CA TYR A 10 -4.54 13.60 -0.71
C TYR A 10 -5.37 12.47 -1.35
N PHE A 11 -5.84 11.52 -0.54
CA PHE A 11 -6.62 10.40 -1.06
C PHE A 11 -8.04 10.78 -1.45
N THR A 12 -8.61 11.83 -0.86
CA THR A 12 -9.88 12.42 -1.30
C THR A 12 -9.73 13.06 -2.68
N ALA A 13 -8.69 13.87 -2.89
CA ALA A 13 -8.40 14.48 -4.19
C ALA A 13 -8.11 13.43 -5.29
N LEU A 14 -7.45 12.32 -4.94
CA LEU A 14 -7.29 11.19 -5.87
C LEU A 14 -8.61 10.48 -6.18
N HIS A 15 -9.48 10.31 -5.18
CA HIS A 15 -10.80 9.69 -5.38
C HIS A 15 -11.67 10.52 -6.34
N GLU A 16 -11.67 11.84 -6.22
CA GLU A 16 -12.41 12.76 -7.09
C GLU A 16 -11.98 12.70 -8.56
N ARG A 17 -10.73 12.28 -8.83
CA ARG A 17 -10.20 12.06 -10.19
C ARG A 17 -10.66 10.74 -10.83
N GLY A 18 -11.46 9.93 -10.14
CA GLY A 18 -11.98 8.67 -10.67
C GLY A 18 -10.87 7.66 -10.98
N ALA A 19 -11.01 6.92 -12.08
CA ALA A 19 -10.05 5.89 -12.47
C ALA A 19 -8.63 6.44 -12.65
N SER A 20 -8.48 7.67 -13.17
CA SER A 20 -7.16 8.30 -13.36
C SER A 20 -6.41 8.51 -12.03
N GLY A 21 -7.14 8.77 -10.94
CA GLY A 21 -6.59 8.83 -9.59
C GLY A 21 -6.08 7.48 -9.10
N VAL A 22 -6.78 6.38 -9.41
CA VAL A 22 -6.31 5.01 -9.11
C VAL A 22 -5.03 4.71 -9.86
N PHE A 23 -4.98 4.98 -11.17
CA PHE A 23 -3.78 4.79 -11.98
C PHE A 23 -2.59 5.59 -11.42
N THR A 24 -2.82 6.87 -11.09
CA THR A 24 -1.77 7.74 -10.54
C THR A 24 -1.25 7.20 -9.21
N ARG A 25 -2.13 6.81 -8.30
CA ARG A 25 -1.74 6.22 -7.01
C ARG A 25 -0.91 4.95 -7.20
N THR A 26 -1.41 4.03 -8.04
CA THR A 26 -0.81 2.71 -8.21
C THR A 26 0.54 2.78 -8.94
N MET A 27 0.66 3.57 -10.02
CA MET A 27 1.90 3.72 -10.76
C MET A 27 2.99 4.47 -9.97
N THR A 28 2.61 5.49 -9.21
CA THR A 28 3.59 6.34 -8.51
C THR A 28 4.06 5.72 -7.20
N TRP A 29 3.16 5.11 -6.41
CA TRP A 29 3.47 4.73 -5.03
C TRP A 29 3.47 3.23 -4.75
N GLU A 30 2.64 2.45 -5.44
CA GLU A 30 2.41 1.04 -5.07
C GLU A 30 3.23 0.08 -5.93
N LEU A 31 3.36 0.36 -7.23
CA LEU A 31 3.95 -0.57 -8.19
C LEU A 31 5.45 -0.80 -7.95
N TRP A 32 6.23 0.28 -7.82
CA TRP A 32 7.68 0.18 -7.66
C TRP A 32 8.11 -0.65 -6.44
N PRO A 33 7.61 -0.40 -5.21
CA PRO A 33 7.96 -1.23 -4.07
C PRO A 33 7.47 -2.68 -4.24
N ALA A 34 6.31 -2.91 -4.87
CA ALA A 34 5.85 -4.28 -5.15
C ALA A 34 6.83 -5.03 -6.08
N LEU A 35 7.24 -4.40 -7.18
CA LEU A 35 8.17 -4.98 -8.13
C LEU A 35 9.54 -5.22 -7.51
N ILE A 36 10.06 -4.27 -6.73
CA ILE A 36 11.36 -4.41 -6.05
C ILE A 36 11.32 -5.60 -5.09
N VAL A 37 10.29 -5.71 -4.26
CA VAL A 37 10.20 -6.83 -3.29
C VAL A 37 10.00 -8.16 -4.03
N VAL A 38 9.11 -8.24 -5.00
CA VAL A 38 8.86 -9.50 -5.72
C VAL A 38 10.08 -9.91 -6.56
N ALA A 39 10.79 -8.98 -7.19
CA ALA A 39 11.96 -9.31 -8.00
C ALA A 39 13.20 -9.64 -7.17
N LEU A 40 13.40 -8.98 -6.02
CA LEU A 40 14.66 -9.01 -5.29
C LEU A 40 14.57 -9.67 -3.90
N HIS A 41 13.37 -9.98 -3.39
CA HIS A 41 13.17 -10.51 -2.05
C HIS A 41 12.20 -11.71 -2.03
N GLN A 42 12.77 -12.92 -2.20
CA GLN A 42 12.04 -14.20 -2.21
C GLN A 42 12.41 -15.08 -1.01
N VAL A 43 12.42 -14.48 0.19
CA VAL A 43 12.69 -15.21 1.43
C VAL A 43 11.38 -15.78 1.96
N TRP A 44 11.26 -17.11 2.01
CA TRP A 44 10.04 -17.82 2.44
C TRP A 44 10.14 -18.43 3.84
N SER A 45 11.19 -18.11 4.58
CA SER A 45 11.46 -18.64 5.92
C SER A 45 11.80 -17.52 6.91
N GLY A 46 11.52 -17.75 8.19
CA GLY A 46 11.81 -16.79 9.25
C GLY A 46 11.03 -15.47 9.12
N PRO A 47 11.48 -14.39 9.78
CA PRO A 47 10.76 -13.11 9.78
C PRO A 47 10.66 -12.45 8.39
N GLY A 48 11.60 -12.73 7.48
CA GLY A 48 11.62 -12.21 6.12
C GLY A 48 10.41 -12.63 5.26
N VAL A 49 9.72 -13.72 5.63
CA VAL A 49 8.51 -14.18 4.93
C VAL A 49 7.42 -13.11 4.88
N LEU A 50 7.34 -12.25 5.91
CA LEU A 50 6.34 -11.18 5.98
C LEU A 50 6.54 -10.14 4.86
N LEU A 51 7.79 -9.80 4.55
CA LEU A 51 8.10 -8.86 3.47
C LEU A 51 7.77 -9.49 2.11
N THR A 52 8.12 -10.75 1.89
CA THR A 52 7.81 -11.49 0.67
C THR A 52 6.30 -11.58 0.43
N ILE A 53 5.51 -11.95 1.46
CA ILE A 53 4.05 -11.97 1.40
C ILE A 53 3.50 -10.57 1.10
N TYR A 54 4.00 -9.54 1.79
CA TYR A 54 3.58 -8.15 1.56
C TYR A 54 3.83 -7.72 0.10
N GLY A 55 4.99 -8.04 -0.47
CA GLY A 55 5.32 -7.72 -1.85
C GLY A 55 4.34 -8.36 -2.85
N TRP A 56 4.06 -9.65 -2.68
CA TRP A 56 3.09 -10.35 -3.53
C TRP A 56 1.66 -9.81 -3.39
N LEU A 57 1.20 -9.55 -2.16
CA LEU A 57 -0.11 -8.94 -1.93
C LEU A 57 -0.20 -7.54 -2.54
N LEU A 58 0.86 -6.73 -2.44
CA LEU A 58 0.91 -5.40 -3.04
C LEU A 58 0.91 -5.48 -4.56
N LEU A 59 1.63 -6.45 -5.16
CA LEU A 59 1.62 -6.68 -6.61
C LEU A 59 0.21 -7.08 -7.08
N ILE A 60 -0.43 -8.03 -6.42
CA ILE A 60 -1.82 -8.43 -6.71
C ILE A 60 -2.75 -7.20 -6.63
N LYS A 61 -2.63 -6.39 -5.57
CA LYS A 61 -3.40 -5.15 -5.41
C LYS A 61 -3.17 -4.18 -6.58
N CYS A 62 -1.92 -4.00 -7.02
CA CYS A 62 -1.60 -3.17 -8.17
C CYS A 62 -2.28 -3.71 -9.43
N THR A 63 -2.12 -4.99 -9.73
CA THR A 63 -2.75 -5.65 -10.88
C THR A 63 -4.27 -5.48 -10.88
N VAL A 64 -4.93 -5.76 -9.75
CA VAL A 64 -6.38 -5.57 -9.61
C VAL A 64 -6.76 -4.10 -9.79
N SER A 65 -6.00 -3.16 -9.23
CA SER A 65 -6.31 -1.72 -9.34
C SER A 65 -6.18 -1.19 -10.77
N LEU A 66 -5.28 -1.76 -11.58
CA LEU A 66 -5.08 -1.37 -12.97
C LEU A 66 -6.09 -2.03 -13.92
N LEU A 67 -6.47 -3.28 -13.66
CA LEU A 67 -7.44 -4.01 -14.47
C LEU A 67 -8.90 -3.67 -14.10
N ALA A 68 -9.16 -3.37 -12.82
CA ALA A 68 -10.48 -3.09 -12.28
C ALA A 68 -10.42 -1.86 -11.34
N PRO A 69 -10.24 -0.63 -11.88
CA PRO A 69 -10.07 0.58 -11.09
C PRO A 69 -11.25 0.91 -10.17
N GLN A 70 -12.43 0.33 -10.42
CA GLN A 70 -13.60 0.48 -9.53
C GLN A 70 -13.31 -0.09 -8.14
N VAL A 71 -12.50 -1.16 -8.04
CA VAL A 71 -12.06 -1.72 -6.75
C VAL A 71 -11.14 -0.73 -6.04
N GLY A 72 -10.19 -0.14 -6.78
CA GLY A 72 -9.29 0.89 -6.26
C GLY A 72 -10.02 2.14 -5.77
N LEU A 73 -11.08 2.56 -6.47
CA LEU A 73 -11.94 3.68 -6.09
C LEU A 73 -12.70 3.42 -4.77
N ARG A 74 -13.31 2.25 -4.62
CA ARG A 74 -13.99 1.86 -3.37
C ARG A 74 -13.06 1.92 -2.17
N SER A 75 -11.80 1.54 -2.36
CA SER A 75 -10.78 1.66 -1.31
C SER A 75 -10.43 3.12 -0.99
N MET A 76 -10.32 3.99 -1.99
CA MET A 76 -10.04 5.43 -1.76
C MET A 76 -11.22 6.18 -1.15
N ALA A 77 -12.46 5.75 -1.41
CA ALA A 77 -13.64 6.32 -0.76
C ALA A 77 -13.57 6.24 0.78
N MET A 78 -12.79 5.30 1.34
CA MET A 78 -12.54 5.25 2.79
C MET A 78 -11.88 6.51 3.34
N ALA A 79 -11.14 7.27 2.52
CA ALA A 79 -10.54 8.54 2.93
C ALA A 79 -11.61 9.55 3.38
N GLN A 80 -12.80 9.51 2.76
CA GLN A 80 -13.91 10.39 3.08
C GLN A 80 -14.55 10.08 4.44
N GLN A 81 -14.24 8.92 5.05
CA GLN A 81 -14.77 8.53 6.37
C GLN A 81 -13.95 9.11 7.54
N GLY A 82 -12.89 9.87 7.26
CA GLY A 82 -12.14 10.64 8.25
C GLY A 82 -10.72 10.13 8.54
N PRO A 83 -9.92 10.96 9.24
CA PRO A 83 -8.46 10.82 9.30
C PRO A 83 -8.00 9.62 10.15
N LYS A 84 -8.83 9.16 11.10
CA LYS A 84 -8.51 8.04 12.01
C LYS A 84 -8.28 6.72 11.28
N ARG A 85 -8.88 6.52 10.09
CA ARG A 85 -8.69 5.31 9.27
C ARG A 85 -7.24 5.12 8.82
N PHE A 86 -6.50 6.21 8.66
CA PHE A 86 -5.08 6.16 8.26
C PHE A 86 -4.12 5.76 9.39
N VAL A 87 -4.58 5.80 10.65
CA VAL A 87 -3.77 5.39 11.80
C VAL A 87 -3.72 3.86 11.90
N GLY A 88 -4.82 3.16 11.67
CA GLY A 88 -4.83 1.69 11.68
C GLY A 88 -3.97 1.10 10.57
N GLY A 89 -4.23 1.51 9.32
CA GLY A 89 -3.49 1.01 8.16
C GLY A 89 -2.00 1.33 8.20
N GLY A 90 -1.64 2.53 8.67
CA GLY A 90 -0.25 2.86 8.83
C GLY A 90 0.44 2.09 9.96
N GLY A 91 -0.26 1.79 11.06
CA GLY A 91 0.32 1.07 12.20
C GLY A 91 0.74 -0.33 11.78
N LEU A 92 -0.12 -0.98 10.99
CA LEU A 92 0.19 -2.25 10.35
C LEU A 92 1.44 -2.15 9.45
N LEU A 93 1.55 -1.10 8.62
CA LEU A 93 2.73 -0.90 7.77
C LEU A 93 4.02 -0.68 8.57
N ILE A 94 3.95 0.02 9.71
CA ILE A 94 5.09 0.15 10.63
C ILE A 94 5.48 -1.22 11.20
N CYS A 95 4.51 -2.01 11.66
CA CYS A 95 4.79 -3.36 12.17
C CYS A 95 5.46 -4.25 11.12
N ILE A 96 4.98 -4.21 9.87
CA ILE A 96 5.60 -4.93 8.74
C ILE A 96 7.02 -4.41 8.51
N GLY A 97 7.22 -3.09 8.50
CA GLY A 97 8.55 -2.47 8.33
C GLY A 97 9.54 -2.89 9.42
N LEU A 98 9.13 -2.87 10.69
CA LEU A 98 9.95 -3.29 11.82
C LEU A 98 10.30 -4.77 11.77
N ALA A 99 9.32 -5.63 11.48
CA ALA A 99 9.55 -7.07 11.33
C ALA A 99 10.50 -7.39 10.16
N SER A 100 10.38 -6.64 9.06
CA SER A 100 11.24 -6.78 7.89
C SER A 100 12.66 -6.28 8.17
N ALA A 101 12.82 -5.14 8.85
CA ALA A 101 14.13 -4.60 9.24
C ALA A 101 14.87 -5.57 10.18
N ALA A 102 14.17 -6.16 11.14
CA ALA A 102 14.74 -7.19 12.02
C ALA A 102 15.19 -8.44 11.25
N ALA A 103 14.60 -8.74 10.09
CA ALA A 103 14.99 -9.85 9.23
C ALA A 103 16.27 -9.56 8.42
N LEU A 104 16.51 -8.29 8.06
CA LEU A 104 17.68 -7.85 7.28
C LEU A 104 18.94 -7.63 8.14
N MET A 105 18.78 -7.47 9.46
CA MET A 105 19.88 -7.24 10.41
C MET A 105 20.47 -8.53 11.00
N ARG A 106 20.04 -9.71 10.53
CA ARG A 106 20.54 -11.03 10.93
C ARG A 106 21.24 -11.70 9.75
#